data_AF-R7IPF1-F1
#
_entry.id   AF-R7IPF1-F1
#
_cell.length_a   1.000
_cell.length_b   1.000
_cell.length_c   1.000
_cell.angle_alpha   90.00
_cell.angle_beta   90.00
_cell.angle_gamma   90.00
#
_symmetry.space_group_name_H-M   'P 1'
#
loop_
_entity.id
_entity.type
_entity.pdbx_description
1 polymer ?
#
loop_
_entity_poly.entity_id
_entity_poly.type
_entity_poly.pdbx_seq_one_letter_code
_entity_poly.pdbx_strand_id
1 'polypeptide(L)'
;MPTTTEAAEGETMDLYELRYFVDKDKFYDTSEELKFYDIAKNNEYGIVIKSAQVSDNLEAFGGSFAEEKNKAEIDEAVEFCEKNNLSNGQTCKYLCVEAEVTSYAAEMTSPSLRNFMGLYLCVADERGKQYGLSETRIKEASLFTEFWVDSAKQQEGIKNGYFIDIEPGETVPVRCLYIISSEVLEEDLYMELYYEKKYDTKLKCEVSSNSPDIKFLKLPQIEEVY
;
A
#
# COMPACT_ATOMS: atom_id res chain seq x y z
N MET A 1 -3.40 33.15 4.39
CA MET A 1 -4.56 33.38 3.49
C MET A 1 -4.72 32.12 2.67
N PRO A 2 -5.92 31.52 2.57
CA PRO A 2 -6.09 30.36 1.70
C PRO A 2 -6.19 30.88 0.26
N THR A 3 -5.18 30.60 -0.55
CA THR A 3 -5.25 30.79 -2.01
C THR A 3 -5.98 29.59 -2.58
N THR A 4 -7.28 29.77 -2.77
CA THR A 4 -8.11 28.99 -3.68
C THR A 4 -7.44 28.93 -5.05
N THR A 5 -7.08 27.74 -5.51
CA THR A 5 -6.96 27.48 -6.94
C THR A 5 -8.36 27.51 -7.50
N GLU A 6 -8.74 28.62 -8.12
CA GLU A 6 -10.00 28.77 -8.83
C GLU A 6 -10.04 27.76 -9.99
N ALA A 7 -10.89 26.75 -9.85
CA ALA A 7 -11.38 26.00 -10.99
C ALA A 7 -12.17 26.96 -11.89
N ALA A 8 -11.95 26.89 -13.19
CA ALA A 8 -12.75 27.62 -14.16
C ALA A 8 -14.23 27.27 -13.98
N GLU A 9 -15.04 28.28 -13.68
CA GLU A 9 -16.51 28.30 -13.56
C GLU A 9 -17.16 27.21 -12.68
N GLY A 10 -17.31 27.53 -11.39
CA GLY A 10 -18.52 27.22 -10.63
C GLY A 10 -18.68 25.83 -10.03
N GLU A 11 -17.80 24.87 -10.35
CA GLU A 11 -17.78 23.56 -9.69
C GLU A 11 -16.59 23.43 -8.75
N THR A 12 -16.87 23.25 -7.45
CA THR A 12 -15.86 22.98 -6.42
C THR A 12 -15.68 21.47 -6.28
N MET A 13 -14.48 20.97 -6.56
CA MET A 13 -14.14 19.55 -6.31
C MET A 13 -13.97 19.31 -4.80
N ASP A 14 -14.38 18.14 -4.33
CA ASP A 14 -14.12 17.74 -2.94
C ASP A 14 -12.61 17.66 -2.69
N LEU A 15 -12.13 18.31 -1.62
CA LEU A 15 -10.74 18.27 -1.21
C LEU A 15 -10.27 16.84 -0.90
N TYR A 16 -11.18 15.96 -0.47
CA TYR A 16 -10.88 14.55 -0.29
C TYR A 16 -10.59 13.82 -1.61
N GLU A 17 -11.14 14.29 -2.74
CA GLU A 17 -10.86 13.68 -4.04
C GLU A 17 -9.48 14.04 -4.60
N LEU A 18 -8.92 15.19 -4.18
CA LEU A 18 -7.59 15.64 -4.63
C LEU A 18 -6.50 14.61 -4.34
N ARG A 19 -6.61 13.86 -3.24
CA ARG A 19 -5.61 12.85 -2.85
C ARG A 19 -5.53 11.67 -3.82
N TYR A 20 -6.52 11.50 -4.69
CA TYR A 20 -6.47 10.42 -5.67
C TYR A 20 -5.75 10.84 -6.94
N PHE A 21 -5.49 12.12 -7.15
CA PHE A 21 -4.71 12.58 -8.30
C PHE A 21 -3.24 12.55 -7.96
N VAL A 22 -2.47 11.88 -8.82
CA VAL A 22 -1.04 11.66 -8.60
C VAL A 22 -0.31 11.92 -9.90
N ASP A 23 0.75 12.70 -9.85
CA ASP A 23 1.61 12.99 -10.99
C ASP A 23 2.40 11.75 -11.40
N LYS A 24 2.63 11.56 -12.71
CA LYS A 24 3.31 10.36 -13.24
C LYS A 24 4.73 10.17 -12.69
N ASP A 25 5.39 11.24 -12.26
CA ASP A 25 6.74 11.20 -11.68
C ASP A 25 6.79 10.62 -10.26
N LYS A 26 5.63 10.33 -9.66
CA LYS A 26 5.52 9.62 -8.37
C LYS A 26 5.50 8.10 -8.51
N PHE A 27 5.37 7.58 -9.73
CA PHE A 27 5.34 6.16 -10.01
C PHE A 27 6.75 5.70 -10.40
N TYR A 28 7.29 4.75 -9.64
CA TYR A 28 8.64 4.23 -9.78
C TYR A 28 8.58 2.79 -10.26
N ASP A 29 9.37 2.47 -11.28
CA ASP A 29 9.56 1.12 -11.79
C ASP A 29 11.06 0.81 -11.69
N THR A 30 11.47 0.23 -10.57
CA THR A 30 12.86 -0.08 -10.28
C THR A 30 12.96 -1.34 -9.42
N SER A 31 13.98 -2.15 -9.70
CA SER A 31 14.37 -3.29 -8.86
C SER A 31 15.44 -2.92 -7.81
N GLU A 32 15.94 -1.67 -7.85
CA GLU A 32 16.89 -1.16 -6.87
C GLU A 32 16.18 -0.62 -5.62
N GLU A 33 16.94 -0.42 -4.54
CA GLU A 33 16.38 0.13 -3.30
C GLU A 33 15.79 1.52 -3.53
N LEU A 34 14.53 1.69 -3.15
CA LEU A 34 13.86 2.98 -3.14
C LEU A 34 13.77 3.49 -1.70
N LYS A 35 14.35 4.68 -1.48
CA LYS A 35 14.23 5.37 -0.19
C LYS A 35 12.89 6.08 -0.05
N PHE A 36 12.30 6.01 1.13
CA PHE A 36 11.08 6.72 1.49
C PHE A 36 11.14 7.23 2.93
N TYR A 37 10.27 8.18 3.27
CA TYR A 37 10.37 8.93 4.51
C TYR A 37 9.11 8.83 5.36
N ASP A 38 9.29 8.47 6.62
CA ASP A 38 8.28 8.65 7.66
C ASP A 38 8.40 10.07 8.21
N ILE A 39 7.60 10.98 7.64
CA ILE A 39 7.51 12.38 8.06
C ILE A 39 7.09 12.50 9.53
N ALA A 40 6.29 11.56 10.03
CA ALA A 40 5.75 11.67 11.38
C ALA A 40 6.83 11.50 12.43
N LYS A 41 7.72 10.52 12.24
CA LYS A 41 8.83 10.20 13.13
C LYS A 41 10.18 10.74 12.68
N ASN A 42 10.24 11.39 11.52
CA ASN A 42 11.45 11.95 10.94
C ASN A 42 12.52 10.87 10.66
N ASN A 43 12.09 9.72 10.14
CA ASN A 43 12.92 8.55 9.85
C ASN A 43 12.94 8.24 8.35
N GLU A 44 14.11 7.85 7.83
CA GLU A 44 14.26 7.37 6.45
C GLU A 44 14.34 5.83 6.44
N TYR A 45 13.69 5.23 5.46
CA TYR A 45 13.72 3.79 5.21
C TYR A 45 14.07 3.52 3.74
N GLY A 46 14.63 2.34 3.48
CA GLY A 46 14.80 1.78 2.15
C GLY A 46 13.88 0.59 1.95
N ILE A 47 13.42 0.35 0.73
CA ILE A 47 12.69 -0.86 0.36
C ILE A 47 13.17 -1.43 -0.98
N VAL A 48 13.27 -2.75 -1.05
CA VAL A 48 13.44 -3.52 -2.28
C VAL A 48 12.33 -4.55 -2.36
N ILE A 49 11.55 -4.58 -3.44
CA ILE A 49 10.58 -5.65 -3.69
C ILE A 49 11.30 -6.79 -4.42
N LYS A 50 11.30 -7.98 -3.82
CA LYS A 50 12.03 -9.15 -4.33
C LYS A 50 11.18 -9.98 -5.27
N SER A 51 9.92 -10.18 -4.92
CA SER A 51 8.98 -11.00 -5.69
C SER A 51 7.53 -10.62 -5.36
N ALA A 52 6.63 -10.93 -6.28
CA ALA A 52 5.19 -10.88 -6.08
C ALA A 52 4.60 -12.20 -6.62
N GLN A 53 3.90 -12.94 -5.77
CA GLN A 53 3.35 -14.25 -6.09
C GLN A 53 1.86 -14.30 -5.78
N VAL A 54 1.08 -14.96 -6.62
CA VAL A 54 -0.36 -15.09 -6.44
C VAL A 54 -0.78 -16.56 -6.41
N SER A 55 -1.74 -16.89 -5.57
CA SER A 55 -2.29 -18.24 -5.48
C SER A 55 -3.74 -18.22 -5.00
N ASP A 56 -4.48 -19.27 -5.35
CA ASP A 56 -5.78 -19.59 -4.75
C ASP A 56 -5.60 -20.42 -3.46
N ASN A 57 -4.36 -20.83 -3.15
CA ASN A 57 -4.02 -21.69 -2.01
C ASN A 57 -3.03 -21.00 -1.08
N LEU A 58 -3.48 -20.63 0.12
CA LEU A 58 -2.65 -19.98 1.13
C LEU A 58 -1.40 -20.81 1.51
N GLU A 59 -1.50 -22.14 1.46
CA GLU A 59 -0.40 -23.06 1.78
C GLU A 59 0.78 -22.93 0.81
N ALA A 60 0.56 -22.41 -0.41
CA ALA A 60 1.62 -22.22 -1.41
C ALA A 60 2.70 -21.24 -0.93
N PHE A 61 2.37 -20.33 -0.01
CA PHE A 61 3.31 -19.36 0.55
C PHE A 61 4.05 -19.87 1.81
N GLY A 62 3.47 -20.85 2.52
CA GLY A 62 4.02 -21.38 3.77
C GLY A 62 4.30 -20.33 4.86
N GLY A 63 5.13 -20.70 5.84
CA GLY A 63 5.49 -19.84 6.98
C GLY A 63 4.29 -19.50 7.86
N SER A 64 4.23 -18.28 8.40
CA SER A 64 3.19 -17.91 9.37
C SER A 64 1.79 -17.90 8.76
N PHE A 65 1.66 -17.70 7.45
CA PHE A 65 0.36 -17.71 6.76
C PHE A 65 -0.33 -19.08 6.79
N ALA A 66 0.45 -20.17 6.79
CA ALA A 66 -0.06 -21.54 6.82
C ALA A 66 -0.36 -22.06 8.23
N GLU A 67 -0.05 -21.28 9.28
CA GLU A 67 -0.37 -21.66 10.65
C GLU A 67 -1.89 -21.66 10.87
N GLU A 68 -2.40 -22.71 11.53
CA GLU A 68 -3.85 -22.95 11.71
C GLU A 68 -4.62 -21.72 12.24
N LYS A 69 -4.00 -20.97 13.17
CA LYS A 69 -4.58 -19.75 13.72
C LYS A 69 -4.72 -18.66 12.65
N ASN A 70 -3.65 -18.36 11.92
CA ASN A 70 -3.65 -17.29 10.93
C ASN A 70 -4.51 -17.66 9.73
N LYS A 71 -4.46 -18.93 9.30
CA LYS A 71 -5.32 -19.46 8.24
C LYS A 71 -6.80 -19.26 8.53
N ALA A 72 -7.26 -19.56 9.74
CA ALA A 72 -8.66 -19.36 10.11
C ALA A 72 -9.07 -17.87 10.06
N GLU A 73 -8.20 -16.96 10.51
CA GLU A 73 -8.44 -15.51 10.43
C GLU A 73 -8.46 -15.01 8.97
N ILE A 74 -7.56 -15.54 8.12
CA ILE A 74 -7.47 -15.20 6.70
C ILE A 74 -8.68 -15.73 5.91
N ASP A 75 -9.13 -16.95 6.19
CA ASP A 75 -10.31 -17.54 5.54
C ASP A 75 -11.59 -16.75 5.87
N GLU A 76 -11.80 -16.33 7.13
CA GLU A 76 -12.95 -15.48 7.54
C GLU A 76 -12.94 -14.14 6.81
N ALA A 77 -11.75 -13.57 6.64
CA ALA A 77 -11.52 -12.35 5.90
C ALA A 77 -11.83 -12.47 4.40
N VAL A 78 -11.46 -13.59 3.76
CA VAL A 78 -11.83 -13.87 2.37
C VAL A 78 -13.35 -13.93 2.23
N GLU A 79 -14.04 -14.66 3.11
CA GLU A 79 -15.50 -14.74 3.10
C GLU A 79 -16.16 -13.34 3.26
N PHE A 80 -15.60 -12.51 4.15
CA PHE A 80 -16.06 -11.14 4.32
C PHE A 80 -15.88 -10.33 3.03
N CYS A 81 -14.71 -10.42 2.38
CA CYS A 81 -14.39 -9.74 1.15
C CYS A 81 -15.29 -10.16 -0.02
N GLU A 82 -15.47 -11.45 -0.23
CA GLU A 82 -16.33 -11.98 -1.29
C GLU A 82 -17.79 -11.55 -1.12
N LYS A 83 -18.27 -11.45 0.12
CA LYS A 83 -19.64 -11.06 0.42
C LYS A 83 -19.91 -9.56 0.35
N ASN A 84 -18.96 -8.73 0.76
CA ASN A 84 -19.20 -7.30 1.00
C ASN A 84 -18.48 -6.36 0.03
N ASN A 85 -17.35 -6.80 -0.53
CA ASN A 85 -16.46 -5.93 -1.32
C ASN A 85 -16.43 -6.29 -2.80
N LEU A 86 -16.94 -7.47 -3.17
CA LEU A 86 -16.95 -7.97 -4.53
C LEU A 86 -18.36 -8.02 -5.13
N SER A 87 -18.43 -7.86 -6.44
CA SER A 87 -19.62 -8.03 -7.28
C SER A 87 -19.94 -9.51 -7.46
N ASN A 88 -21.19 -9.84 -7.80
CA ASN A 88 -21.58 -11.23 -8.09
C ASN A 88 -20.68 -11.86 -9.18
N GLY A 89 -19.93 -12.90 -8.80
CA GLY A 89 -19.09 -13.70 -9.70
C GLY A 89 -17.59 -13.37 -9.65
N GLN A 90 -17.20 -12.31 -8.95
CA GLN A 90 -15.79 -12.02 -8.67
C GLN A 90 -15.26 -12.94 -7.58
N THR A 91 -13.99 -13.29 -7.67
CA THR A 91 -13.29 -14.12 -6.69
C THR A 91 -12.07 -13.42 -6.14
N CYS A 92 -11.68 -13.79 -4.92
CA CYS A 92 -10.44 -13.36 -4.31
C CYS A 92 -9.29 -14.30 -4.69
N LYS A 93 -8.08 -13.74 -4.78
CA LYS A 93 -6.82 -14.48 -4.73
C LYS A 93 -5.98 -13.96 -3.57
N TYR A 94 -5.02 -14.78 -3.15
CA TYR A 94 -3.97 -14.38 -2.22
C TYR A 94 -2.78 -13.85 -3.00
N LEU A 95 -2.36 -12.62 -2.72
CA LEU A 95 -1.14 -12.02 -3.27
C LEU A 95 -0.11 -11.91 -2.13
N CYS A 96 1.02 -12.58 -2.27
CA CYS A 96 2.16 -12.47 -1.38
C CYS A 96 3.24 -11.60 -2.03
N VAL A 97 3.64 -10.52 -1.37
CA VAL A 97 4.75 -9.66 -1.79
C VAL A 97 5.91 -9.83 -0.83
N GLU A 98 7.05 -10.27 -1.34
CA GLU A 98 8.28 -10.36 -0.56
C GLU A 98 9.12 -9.11 -0.77
N ALA A 99 9.57 -8.51 0.33
CA ALA A 99 10.38 -7.30 0.32
C ALA A 99 11.47 -7.32 1.39
N GLU A 100 12.46 -6.46 1.22
CA GLU A 100 13.48 -6.14 2.21
C GLU A 100 13.30 -4.67 2.62
N VAL A 101 13.22 -4.41 3.92
CA VAL A 101 13.07 -3.05 4.48
C VAL A 101 14.30 -2.69 5.29
N THR A 102 14.97 -1.60 4.93
CA THR A 102 16.16 -1.07 5.62
C THR A 102 15.77 0.14 6.47
N SER A 103 16.22 0.19 7.74
CA SER A 103 16.08 1.40 8.56
C SER A 103 17.36 2.24 8.53
N TYR A 104 17.24 3.52 8.17
CA TYR A 104 18.33 4.49 8.22
C TYR A 104 18.22 5.41 9.45
N ALA A 105 17.37 5.07 10.42
CA ALA A 105 17.25 5.80 11.67
C ALA A 105 18.49 5.61 12.57
N ALA A 106 18.70 6.55 13.49
CA ALA A 106 19.81 6.49 14.46
C ALA A 106 19.53 5.55 15.65
N GLU A 107 18.26 5.22 15.88
CA GLU A 107 17.79 4.35 16.97
C GLU A 107 16.85 3.28 16.41
N MET A 108 16.59 2.23 17.18
CA MET A 108 15.66 1.17 16.79
C MET A 108 14.27 1.75 16.49
N THR A 109 13.67 1.28 15.40
CA THR A 109 12.37 1.74 14.93
C THR A 109 11.39 0.59 14.78
N SER A 110 10.11 0.88 14.98
CA SER A 110 9.01 -0.07 14.74
C SER A 110 8.01 0.50 13.73
N PRO A 111 8.29 0.42 12.42
CA PRO A 111 7.33 0.87 11.41
C PRO A 111 6.17 -0.13 11.23
N SER A 112 4.93 0.36 11.20
CA SER A 112 3.72 -0.34 10.70
C SER A 112 3.78 -0.52 9.18
N LEU A 113 3.98 -1.74 8.70
CA LEU A 113 3.98 -2.07 7.27
C LEU A 113 2.64 -1.76 6.61
N ARG A 114 1.52 -1.95 7.31
CA ARG A 114 0.18 -1.63 6.79
C ARG A 114 0.05 -0.18 6.34
N ASN A 115 0.81 0.73 6.95
CA ASN A 115 0.67 2.14 6.65
C ASN A 115 1.30 2.52 5.30
N PHE A 116 2.41 1.89 4.91
CA PHE A 116 3.22 2.27 3.74
C PHE A 116 3.41 1.14 2.72
N MET A 117 2.57 0.11 2.79
CA MET A 117 2.55 -0.98 1.82
C MET A 117 1.13 -1.19 1.27
N GLY A 118 0.32 -0.12 1.21
CA GLY A 118 -0.99 -0.18 0.56
C GLY A 118 -0.86 -0.37 -0.95
N LEU A 119 -1.70 -1.20 -1.55
CA LEU A 119 -1.67 -1.48 -2.99
C LEU A 119 -2.68 -0.61 -3.73
N TYR A 120 -2.23 -0.04 -4.85
CA TYR A 120 -2.99 0.87 -5.70
C TYR A 120 -2.79 0.55 -7.19
N LEU A 121 -3.83 0.83 -7.96
CA LEU A 121 -3.82 0.90 -9.42
C LEU A 121 -3.58 2.33 -9.87
N CYS A 122 -2.85 2.52 -10.97
CA CYS A 122 -2.80 3.79 -11.68
C CYS A 122 -3.82 3.79 -12.82
N VAL A 123 -4.90 4.57 -12.68
CA VAL A 123 -6.00 4.65 -13.65
C VAL A 123 -6.09 6.03 -14.30
N ALA A 124 -6.69 6.10 -15.48
CA ALA A 124 -6.99 7.39 -16.11
C ALA A 124 -8.18 8.07 -15.41
N ASP A 125 -8.20 9.41 -15.36
CA ASP A 125 -9.39 10.15 -14.90
C ASP A 125 -10.47 10.17 -15.99
N GLU A 126 -11.52 9.38 -15.82
CA GLU A 126 -12.62 9.23 -16.80
C GLU A 126 -13.67 10.36 -16.74
N ARG A 127 -13.55 11.31 -15.80
CA ARG A 127 -14.54 12.37 -15.59
C ARG A 127 -14.50 13.47 -16.66
N GLY A 128 -13.48 13.49 -17.50
CA GLY A 128 -13.36 14.37 -18.66
C GLY A 128 -13.20 15.87 -18.36
N LYS A 129 -13.19 16.29 -17.08
CA LYS A 129 -12.96 17.68 -16.65
C LYS A 129 -11.55 17.85 -16.10
N GLN A 130 -10.76 18.69 -16.75
CA GLN A 130 -9.40 19.00 -16.31
C GLN A 130 -9.40 20.20 -15.36
N TYR A 131 -9.33 19.95 -14.05
CA TYR A 131 -9.19 20.99 -13.01
C TYR A 131 -7.74 21.49 -12.86
N GLY A 132 -6.92 21.38 -13.92
CA GLY A 132 -5.46 21.56 -13.83
C GLY A 132 -4.76 20.49 -12.98
N LEU A 133 -5.41 19.34 -12.79
CA LEU A 133 -4.89 18.19 -12.04
C LEU A 133 -4.29 17.16 -13.00
N SER A 134 -3.53 16.22 -12.44
CA SER A 134 -2.97 15.08 -13.20
C SER A 134 -4.06 14.33 -13.97
N GLU A 135 -3.72 13.80 -15.15
CA GLU A 135 -4.59 12.89 -15.91
C GLU A 135 -4.63 11.48 -15.30
N THR A 136 -3.73 11.19 -14.35
CA THR A 136 -3.64 9.92 -13.64
C THR A 136 -4.20 10.02 -12.23
N ARG A 137 -4.91 8.96 -11.84
CA ARG A 137 -5.45 8.77 -10.51
C ARG A 137 -5.00 7.44 -9.93
N ILE A 138 -4.93 7.37 -8.61
CA ILE A 138 -4.79 6.12 -7.87
C ILE A 138 -6.15 5.59 -7.45
N LYS A 139 -6.32 4.27 -7.53
CA LYS A 139 -7.47 3.53 -7.00
C LYS A 139 -6.94 2.41 -6.12
N GLU A 140 -7.46 2.27 -4.91
CA GLU A 140 -7.03 1.19 -4.01
C GLU A 140 -7.30 -0.18 -4.65
N ALA A 141 -6.29 -1.04 -4.64
CA ALA A 141 -6.31 -2.36 -5.27
C ALA A 141 -6.66 -3.46 -4.27
N SER A 142 -6.15 -3.35 -3.05
CA SER A 142 -6.48 -4.26 -1.95
C SER A 142 -7.85 -3.95 -1.37
N LEU A 143 -8.51 -4.98 -0.84
CA LEU A 143 -9.75 -4.80 -0.12
C LEU A 143 -9.43 -4.27 1.30
N PHE A 144 -10.16 -3.25 1.75
CA PHE A 144 -9.87 -2.43 2.96
C PHE A 144 -9.57 -3.21 4.25
N THR A 145 -10.00 -4.47 4.34
CA THR A 145 -9.93 -5.28 5.55
C THR A 145 -8.67 -6.14 5.67
N GLU A 146 -7.87 -6.31 4.61
CA GLU A 146 -7.00 -7.49 4.50
C GLU A 146 -5.51 -7.19 4.26
N PHE A 147 -4.70 -7.46 5.28
CA PHE A 147 -3.24 -7.35 5.24
C PHE A 147 -2.64 -8.22 6.33
N TRP A 148 -1.67 -9.09 6.01
CA TRP A 148 -0.89 -9.85 6.99
C TRP A 148 0.59 -9.72 6.70
N VAL A 149 1.37 -9.86 7.77
CA VAL A 149 2.84 -9.78 7.71
C VAL A 149 3.40 -11.08 8.25
N ASP A 150 4.38 -11.62 7.56
CA ASP A 150 5.28 -12.64 8.06
C ASP A 150 6.71 -12.07 8.10
N SER A 151 7.24 -11.94 9.31
CA SER A 151 8.63 -11.54 9.54
C SER A 151 9.08 -12.03 10.93
N ALA A 152 10.33 -12.48 11.02
CA ALA A 152 10.94 -12.85 12.30
C ALA A 152 11.08 -11.67 13.29
N LYS A 153 10.91 -10.43 12.80
CA LYS A 153 10.98 -9.19 13.58
C LYS A 153 9.60 -8.61 13.90
N GLN A 154 8.53 -9.32 13.55
CA GLN A 154 7.17 -8.91 13.83
C GLN A 154 6.92 -8.85 15.33
N GLN A 155 6.29 -7.77 15.81
CA GLN A 155 5.95 -7.62 17.22
C GLN A 155 4.79 -8.55 17.59
N GLU A 156 5.01 -9.44 18.56
CA GLU A 156 3.97 -10.33 19.10
C GLU A 156 3.03 -9.58 20.06
N GLY A 157 1.76 -10.04 20.14
CA GLY A 157 0.80 -9.58 21.15
C GLY A 157 0.15 -8.22 20.89
N ILE A 158 0.49 -7.53 19.80
CA ILE A 158 -0.23 -6.35 19.34
C ILE A 158 -1.39 -6.79 18.46
N LYS A 159 -2.60 -6.27 18.74
CA LYS A 159 -3.77 -6.51 17.90
C LYS A 159 -3.48 -5.97 16.49
N ASN A 160 -3.48 -6.86 15.49
CA ASN A 160 -3.13 -6.61 14.09
C ASN A 160 -1.61 -6.40 13.87
N GLY A 161 -0.79 -7.41 14.19
CA GLY A 161 0.69 -7.37 14.21
C GLY A 161 1.37 -6.96 12.89
N TYR A 162 1.31 -5.69 12.53
CA TYR A 162 1.92 -5.16 11.30
C TYR A 162 3.19 -4.36 11.57
N PHE A 163 3.65 -4.32 12.83
CA PHE A 163 4.86 -3.64 13.25
C PHE A 163 6.03 -4.61 13.23
N ILE A 164 7.15 -4.18 12.68
CA ILE A 164 8.42 -4.92 12.70
C ILE A 164 9.47 -4.10 13.44
N ASP A 165 10.29 -4.74 14.27
CA ASP A 165 11.42 -4.07 14.93
C ASP A 165 12.67 -4.11 14.05
N ILE A 166 13.21 -2.93 13.73
CA ILE A 166 14.39 -2.77 12.88
C ILE A 166 15.44 -1.94 13.62
N GLU A 167 16.63 -2.51 13.79
CA GLU A 167 17.79 -1.81 14.37
C GLU A 167 18.40 -0.79 13.37
N PRO A 168 19.18 0.20 13.85
CA PRO A 168 19.86 1.16 12.98
C PRO A 168 20.74 0.49 11.90
N GLY A 169 20.45 0.77 10.62
CA GLY A 169 21.17 0.21 9.48
C GLY A 169 20.84 -1.26 9.18
N GLU A 170 19.89 -1.87 9.89
CA GLU A 170 19.46 -3.24 9.64
C GLU A 170 18.51 -3.30 8.42
N THR A 171 18.65 -4.36 7.65
CA THR A 171 17.71 -4.74 6.58
C THR A 171 16.96 -5.99 7.02
N VAL A 172 15.63 -5.90 7.05
CA VAL A 172 14.73 -6.96 7.52
C VAL A 172 13.92 -7.51 6.34
N PRO A 173 13.94 -8.83 6.10
CA PRO A 173 13.04 -9.45 5.15
C PRO A 173 11.61 -9.50 5.71
N VAL A 174 10.65 -9.19 4.85
CA VAL A 174 9.22 -9.18 5.16
C VAL A 174 8.44 -9.82 4.03
N ARG A 175 7.38 -10.54 4.38
CA ARG A 175 6.38 -11.00 3.41
C ARG A 175 5.05 -10.39 3.80
N CYS A 176 4.36 -9.79 2.84
CA CYS A 176 3.07 -9.15 3.02
C CYS A 176 2.02 -9.89 2.20
N LEU A 177 0.97 -10.36 2.86
CA LEU A 177 -0.14 -11.05 2.23
C LEU A 177 -1.33 -10.09 2.09
N TYR A 178 -1.90 -10.05 0.88
CA TYR A 178 -3.09 -9.29 0.53
C TYR A 178 -4.17 -10.24 0.03
N ILE A 179 -5.42 -9.94 0.36
CA ILE A 179 -6.58 -10.51 -0.33
C ILE A 179 -6.98 -9.51 -1.42
N ILE A 180 -6.96 -9.98 -2.66
CA ILE A 180 -7.12 -9.12 -3.83
C ILE A 180 -8.12 -9.71 -4.82
N SER A 181 -8.87 -8.87 -5.52
CA SER A 181 -9.76 -9.33 -6.59
C SER A 181 -8.94 -9.89 -7.76
N SER A 182 -9.39 -10.99 -8.35
CA SER A 182 -8.75 -11.55 -9.55
C SER A 182 -8.72 -10.57 -10.73
N GLU A 183 -9.67 -9.64 -10.83
CA GLU A 183 -9.74 -8.67 -11.93
C GLU A 183 -8.61 -7.64 -11.93
N VAL A 184 -8.08 -7.30 -10.75
CA VAL A 184 -7.03 -6.25 -10.67
C VAL A 184 -5.63 -6.80 -10.89
N LEU A 185 -5.47 -8.12 -10.98
CA LEU A 185 -4.18 -8.78 -11.24
C LEU A 185 -3.73 -8.65 -12.69
N GLU A 186 -4.63 -8.27 -13.61
CA GLU A 186 -4.31 -8.01 -15.02
C GLU A 186 -3.66 -6.63 -15.22
N GLU A 187 -3.69 -5.79 -14.18
CA GLU A 187 -3.23 -4.40 -14.21
C GLU A 187 -1.89 -4.23 -13.48
N ASP A 188 -1.21 -3.11 -13.74
CA ASP A 188 -0.02 -2.74 -12.98
C ASP A 188 -0.40 -2.33 -11.55
N LEU A 189 0.12 -3.08 -10.56
CA LEU A 189 -0.04 -2.78 -9.13
C LEU A 189 1.14 -1.96 -8.61
N TYR A 190 0.84 -0.98 -7.76
CA TYR A 190 1.81 -0.10 -7.13
C TYR A 190 1.65 -0.08 -5.61
N MET A 191 2.76 -0.16 -4.90
CA MET A 191 2.83 -0.03 -3.44
C MET A 191 3.03 1.43 -3.05
N GLU A 192 2.11 2.02 -2.28
CA GLU A 192 2.22 3.38 -1.73
C GLU A 192 3.19 3.41 -0.57
N LEU A 193 4.38 3.96 -0.79
CA LEU A 193 5.42 4.13 0.23
C LEU A 193 5.20 5.44 0.98
N TYR A 194 4.37 5.40 2.03
CA TYR A 194 4.09 6.55 2.89
C TYR A 194 3.53 6.19 4.28
N TYR A 195 4.12 6.68 5.37
CA TYR A 195 3.81 6.15 6.72
C TYR A 195 2.60 6.78 7.45
N GLU A 196 2.34 8.09 7.32
CA GLU A 196 1.19 8.70 8.01
C GLU A 196 0.77 10.00 7.33
N LYS A 197 -0.48 10.05 6.85
CA LYS A 197 -1.11 11.28 6.32
C LYS A 197 -1.38 12.19 7.51
N LYS A 198 -0.36 12.93 7.99
CA LYS A 198 -0.57 13.95 9.03
C LYS A 198 -1.62 14.92 8.51
N TYR A 199 -2.81 14.87 9.09
CA TYR A 199 -3.78 15.94 8.92
C TYR A 199 -3.17 17.19 9.55
N ASP A 200 -2.78 18.15 8.71
CA ASP A 200 -2.26 19.42 9.20
C ASP A 200 -3.44 20.18 9.80
N THR A 201 -3.51 20.22 11.12
CA THR A 201 -4.60 20.88 11.86
C THR A 201 -4.64 22.40 11.67
N LYS A 202 -3.52 23.03 11.27
CA LYS A 202 -3.44 24.46 10.99
C LYS A 202 -3.93 24.78 9.57
N LEU A 203 -3.60 23.92 8.61
CA LEU A 203 -4.00 24.03 7.21
C LEU A 203 -5.36 23.36 6.92
N LYS A 204 -5.86 22.54 7.85
CA LYS A 204 -7.08 21.73 7.75
C LYS A 204 -7.11 20.80 6.52
N CYS A 205 -5.97 20.20 6.18
CA CYS A 205 -5.87 19.29 5.03
C CYS A 205 -5.01 18.06 5.33
N GLU A 206 -5.32 16.94 4.68
CA GLU A 206 -4.40 15.80 4.56
C GLU A 206 -3.25 16.18 3.62
N VAL A 207 -2.06 15.58 3.83
CA VAL A 207 -0.93 15.74 2.91
C VAL A 207 -1.36 15.29 1.51
N SER A 208 -1.14 16.14 0.51
CA SER A 208 -1.43 15.81 -0.90
C SER A 208 -0.62 14.59 -1.33
N SER A 209 -1.22 13.69 -2.09
CA SER A 209 -0.53 12.53 -2.70
C SER A 209 0.56 12.93 -3.70
N ASN A 210 0.62 14.20 -4.10
CA ASN A 210 1.72 14.79 -4.86
C ASN A 210 2.88 15.31 -3.98
N SER A 211 2.84 15.07 -2.67
CA SER A 211 3.97 15.34 -1.79
C SER A 211 5.26 14.75 -2.38
N PRO A 212 6.41 15.44 -2.31
CA PRO A 212 7.69 14.85 -2.70
C PRO A 212 8.03 13.56 -1.92
N ASP A 213 7.41 13.39 -0.75
CA ASP A 213 7.67 12.27 0.16
C ASP A 213 6.82 11.02 -0.13
N ILE A 214 5.80 11.13 -0.99
CA ILE A 214 4.94 10.00 -1.38
C ILE A 214 5.46 9.40 -2.68
N LYS A 215 5.60 8.08 -2.70
CA LYS A 215 6.07 7.32 -3.86
C LYS A 215 5.19 6.09 -4.07
N PHE A 216 4.99 5.72 -5.32
CA PHE A 216 4.26 4.52 -5.72
C PHE A 216 5.24 3.59 -6.42
N LEU A 217 5.67 2.52 -5.76
CA LEU A 217 6.63 1.56 -6.31
C LEU A 217 5.88 0.42 -7.01
N LYS A 218 6.11 0.24 -8.31
CA LYS A 218 5.50 -0.82 -9.11
C LYS A 218 5.93 -2.20 -8.57
N LEU A 219 4.98 -3.11 -8.44
CA LEU A 219 5.29 -4.52 -8.16
C LEU A 219 5.98 -5.15 -9.38
N PRO A 220 6.91 -6.11 -9.18
CA PRO A 220 7.44 -6.90 -10.28
C PRO A 220 6.33 -7.75 -10.92
N GLN A 221 6.66 -8.42 -12.03
CA GLN A 221 5.74 -9.37 -12.66
C GLN A 221 5.23 -10.38 -11.62
N ILE A 222 3.90 -10.48 -11.51
CA ILE A 222 3.24 -11.38 -10.56
C ILE A 222 3.31 -12.81 -11.10
N GLU A 223 3.85 -13.72 -10.30
CA GLU A 223 3.99 -15.14 -10.63
C GLU A 223 2.86 -15.96 -9.99
N GLU A 224 2.16 -16.78 -10.78
CA GLU A 224 1.17 -17.71 -10.22
C GLU A 224 1.87 -18.96 -9.64
N VAL A 225 1.52 -19.31 -8.40
CA VAL A 225 2.06 -20.47 -7.68
C VAL A 225 0.92 -21.38 -7.21
N TYR A 226 1.16 -22.69 -7.21
CA TYR A 226 0.15 -23.73 -6.98
C TYR A 226 0.48 -24.62 -5.77
#